data_AF-A0A7C4CHS7-F1
#
_entry.id   AF-A0A7C4CHS7-F1
#
_cell.length_a   1.000
_cell.length_b   1.000
_cell.length_c   1.000
_cell.angle_alpha   90.00
_cell.angle_beta   90.00
_cell.angle_gamma   90.00
#
_symmetry.space_group_name_H-M   'P 1'
#
loop_
_entity.id
_entity.type
_entity.pdbx_description
1 polymer ?
#
loop_
_entity_poly.entity_id
_entity_poly.type
_entity_poly.pdbx_seq_one_letter_code
_entity_poly.pdbx_strand_id
1 'polypeptide(L)'
;MQIIEELLRALNDVISAVPKVALASLILLLSLLIIRLTNRIIRWLVKTGRLEEGIREIFPEGTRLPLTRIFSLLADSLILIAASAAIIRIFIPEQAQIYGEAMSYLTRIGSVIILTMVSIVLTDALVKSMRFEKKTERFFLMLISLIVATLIIDLANLTYEIKFALSLGFAIGIGALVGVFSAWAFFGEYLERKASPRSEG
;
A
#
# COMPACT_ATOMS: atom_id res chain seq x y z
N MET A 1 -43.79 40.98 -10.00
CA MET A 1 -43.05 40.74 -8.74
C MET A 1 -42.53 39.31 -8.64
N GLN A 2 -43.34 38.27 -8.91
CA GLN A 2 -42.89 36.86 -8.88
C GLN A 2 -41.64 36.55 -9.72
N ILE A 3 -41.52 37.07 -10.95
CA ILE A 3 -40.35 36.82 -11.81
C ILE A 3 -39.05 37.36 -11.20
N ILE A 4 -39.12 38.47 -10.48
CA ILE A 4 -37.94 39.08 -9.82
C ILE A 4 -37.54 38.26 -8.60
N GLU A 5 -38.51 37.73 -7.85
CA GLU A 5 -38.27 36.86 -6.69
C GLU A 5 -37.69 35.50 -7.09
N GLU A 6 -38.16 34.90 -8.18
CA GLU A 6 -37.57 33.67 -8.72
C GLU A 6 -36.17 33.89 -9.28
N LEU A 7 -35.92 35.03 -9.93
CA LEU A 7 -34.58 35.40 -10.41
C LEU A 7 -33.62 35.63 -9.24
N LEU A 8 -34.07 36.30 -8.17
CA LEU A 8 -33.27 36.51 -6.95
C LEU A 8 -32.98 35.20 -6.23
N ARG A 9 -33.92 34.26 -6.18
CA ARG A 9 -33.70 32.90 -5.65
C ARG A 9 -32.67 32.13 -6.48
N ALA A 10 -32.82 32.12 -7.81
CA ALA A 10 -31.88 31.45 -8.70
C ALA A 10 -30.47 32.05 -8.59
N LEU A 11 -30.35 33.37 -8.47
CA LEU A 11 -29.06 34.04 -8.23
C LEU A 11 -28.45 33.65 -6.87
N ASN A 12 -29.27 33.58 -5.82
CA ASN A 12 -28.79 33.19 -4.50
C ASN A 12 -28.35 31.72 -4.46
N ASP A 13 -29.05 30.83 -5.16
CA ASP A 13 -28.66 29.43 -5.31
C ASP A 13 -27.33 29.30 -6.05
N VAL A 14 -27.13 30.06 -7.13
CA VAL A 14 -25.86 30.11 -7.88
C VAL A 14 -24.73 30.62 -6.99
N ILE A 15 -24.94 31.73 -6.26
CA ILE A 15 -23.93 32.30 -5.34
C ILE A 15 -23.58 31.30 -4.24
N SER A 16 -24.56 30.57 -3.70
CA SER A 16 -24.35 29.54 -2.68
C SER A 16 -23.59 28.30 -3.20
N ALA A 17 -23.63 28.05 -4.51
CA ALA A 17 -22.92 26.95 -5.16
C ALA A 17 -21.44 27.28 -5.47
N VAL A 18 -21.09 28.56 -5.62
CA VAL A 18 -19.70 29.02 -5.89
C VAL A 18 -18.66 28.38 -4.95
N PRO A 19 -18.81 28.41 -3.60
CA PRO A 19 -17.82 27.80 -2.70
C PRO A 19 -17.72 26.28 -2.87
N LYS A 20 -18.82 25.59 -3.17
CA LYS A 20 -18.83 24.14 -3.40
C LYS A 20 -18.08 23.77 -4.67
N VAL A 21 -18.25 24.55 -5.74
CA VAL A 21 -17.54 24.37 -7.02
C VAL A 21 -16.04 24.65 -6.85
N ALA A 22 -15.68 25.69 -6.09
CA ALA A 22 -14.29 25.99 -5.77
C ALA A 22 -13.61 24.85 -5.00
N LEU A 23 -14.28 24.28 -3.99
CA LEU A 23 -13.78 23.12 -3.24
C LEU A 23 -13.65 21.86 -4.10
N ALA A 24 -14.63 21.56 -4.95
CA ALA A 24 -14.52 20.41 -5.87
C ALA A 24 -13.38 20.58 -6.87
N SER A 25 -13.18 21.79 -7.39
CA SER A 25 -12.06 22.11 -8.27
C SER A 25 -10.71 21.93 -7.55
N LEU A 26 -10.63 22.35 -6.28
CA LEU A 26 -9.45 22.14 -5.44
C LEU A 26 -9.17 20.65 -5.21
N ILE A 27 -10.21 19.85 -4.93
CA ILE A 27 -10.09 18.39 -4.76
C ILE A 27 -9.56 17.73 -6.03
N LEU A 28 -10.06 18.13 -7.20
CA LEU A 28 -9.56 17.61 -8.48
C LEU A 28 -8.10 18.01 -8.73
N LEU A 29 -7.72 19.23 -8.40
CA LEU A 29 -6.32 19.68 -8.49
C LEU A 29 -5.40 18.84 -7.60
N LEU A 30 -5.81 18.61 -6.34
CA LEU A 30 -5.07 17.78 -5.40
C LEU A 30 -5.00 16.33 -5.84
N SER A 31 -6.08 15.76 -6.37
CA SER A 31 -6.10 14.37 -6.83
C SER A 31 -5.18 14.16 -8.02
N LEU A 32 -5.12 15.10 -8.97
CA LEU A 32 -4.16 15.08 -10.07
C LEU A 32 -2.72 15.16 -9.59
N LEU A 33 -2.46 15.98 -8.56
CA LEU A 33 -1.14 16.07 -7.94
C LEU A 33 -0.74 14.74 -7.26
N ILE A 34 -1.67 14.12 -6.53
CA ILE A 34 -1.48 12.80 -5.91
C ILE A 34 -1.24 11.73 -6.98
N ILE A 35 -2.04 11.67 -8.05
CA ILE A 35 -1.83 10.76 -9.19
C ILE A 35 -0.41 10.89 -9.75
N ARG A 36 0.05 12.13 -9.95
CA ARG A 36 1.40 12.38 -10.47
C ARG A 36 2.49 11.87 -9.53
N LEU A 37 2.31 12.04 -8.22
CA LEU A 37 3.23 11.55 -7.20
C LEU A 37 3.21 10.03 -7.10
N THR A 38 2.03 9.42 -7.03
CA THR A 38 1.83 7.97 -6.98
C THR A 38 2.42 7.29 -8.20
N ASN A 39 2.17 7.80 -9.41
CA ASN A 39 2.77 7.26 -10.64
C ASN A 39 4.29 7.43 -10.71
N ARG A 40 4.86 8.42 -10.03
CA ARG A 40 6.32 8.52 -9.87
C ARG A 40 6.84 7.43 -8.93
N ILE A 41 6.17 7.23 -7.80
CA ILE A 41 6.53 6.20 -6.81
C ILE A 41 6.39 4.80 -7.42
N ILE A 42 5.26 4.47 -8.06
CA ILE A 42 5.03 3.16 -8.70
C ILE A 42 6.13 2.86 -9.73
N ARG A 43 6.45 3.81 -10.61
CA ARG A 43 7.54 3.63 -11.58
C ARG A 43 8.89 3.40 -10.91
N TRP A 44 9.17 4.13 -9.84
CA TRP A 44 10.40 3.95 -9.07
C TRP A 44 10.43 2.58 -8.37
N LEU A 45 9.32 2.16 -7.78
CA LEU A 45 9.15 0.88 -7.10
C LEU A 45 9.34 -0.30 -8.06
N VAL A 46 8.60 -0.32 -9.18
CA VAL A 46 8.68 -1.42 -10.15
C VAL A 46 10.08 -1.55 -10.75
N LYS A 47 10.75 -0.42 -11.04
CA LYS A 47 12.13 -0.42 -11.55
C LYS A 47 13.13 -0.91 -10.50
N THR A 48 13.02 -0.46 -9.26
CA THR A 48 13.98 -0.80 -8.19
C THR A 48 13.84 -2.25 -7.78
N GLY A 49 12.61 -2.72 -7.57
CA GLY A 49 12.32 -4.09 -7.16
C GLY A 49 12.47 -5.13 -8.28
N ARG A 50 12.81 -4.71 -9.50
CA ARG A 50 12.84 -5.54 -10.72
C ARG A 50 11.65 -6.51 -10.81
N LEU A 51 10.46 -6.06 -10.41
CA LEU A 51 9.27 -6.90 -10.30
C LEU A 51 8.90 -7.55 -11.64
N GLU A 52 9.23 -6.86 -12.74
CA GLU A 52 9.04 -7.37 -14.10
C GLU A 52 10.00 -8.53 -14.43
N GLU A 53 11.20 -8.59 -13.84
CA GLU A 53 12.14 -9.71 -13.99
C GLU A 53 11.72 -10.91 -13.13
N GLY A 54 11.35 -10.68 -11.87
CA GLY A 54 10.92 -11.76 -10.96
C GLY A 54 9.65 -12.49 -11.45
N ILE A 55 8.71 -11.78 -12.10
CA ILE A 55 7.54 -12.44 -12.70
C ILE A 55 7.90 -13.20 -13.98
N ARG A 56 8.90 -12.75 -14.75
CA ARG A 56 9.40 -13.49 -15.93
C ARG A 56 10.06 -14.81 -15.55
N GLU A 57 10.69 -14.91 -14.39
CA GLU A 57 11.25 -16.17 -13.88
C GLU A 57 10.16 -17.19 -13.51
N ILE A 58 8.98 -16.73 -13.07
CA ILE A 58 7.86 -17.60 -12.68
C ILE A 58 6.96 -17.92 -13.89
N PHE A 59 6.77 -16.96 -14.79
CA PHE A 59 5.96 -17.10 -16.01
C PHE A 59 6.82 -16.77 -17.25
N PRO A 60 7.45 -17.78 -17.89
CA PRO A 60 8.43 -17.57 -18.96
C PRO A 60 7.85 -16.95 -20.25
N GLU A 61 6.54 -17.01 -20.45
CA GLU A 61 5.87 -16.30 -21.56
C GLU A 61 5.79 -14.77 -21.34
N GLY A 62 6.13 -14.31 -20.14
CA GLY A 62 5.99 -12.91 -19.72
C GLY A 62 4.53 -12.51 -19.57
N THR A 63 4.24 -11.63 -18.61
CA THR A 63 2.97 -10.92 -18.63
C THR A 63 2.97 -9.99 -19.85
N ARG A 64 2.08 -10.24 -20.82
CA ARG A 64 1.87 -9.35 -21.98
C ARG A 64 1.50 -7.90 -21.60
N LEU A 65 1.17 -7.67 -20.33
CA LEU A 65 0.80 -6.38 -19.77
C LEU A 65 1.90 -5.87 -18.82
N PRO A 66 2.46 -4.65 -19.04
CA PRO A 66 3.48 -4.09 -18.17
C PRO A 66 2.90 -3.81 -16.78
N LEU A 67 3.51 -4.41 -15.74
CA LEU A 67 3.09 -4.29 -14.34
C LEU A 67 2.92 -2.84 -13.93
N THR A 68 3.86 -1.99 -14.35
CA THR A 68 3.82 -0.56 -14.12
C THR A 68 2.48 0.06 -14.56
N ARG A 69 1.94 -0.32 -15.73
CA ARG A 69 0.64 0.21 -16.19
C ARG A 69 -0.52 -0.33 -15.38
N ILE A 70 -0.52 -1.62 -15.02
CA ILE A 70 -1.59 -2.21 -14.22
C ILE A 70 -1.67 -1.51 -12.87
N PHE A 71 -0.54 -1.37 -12.17
CA PHE A 71 -0.49 -0.72 -10.87
C PHE A 71 -0.84 0.76 -10.96
N SER A 72 -0.32 1.49 -11.96
CA SER A 72 -0.70 2.88 -12.20
C SER A 72 -2.19 3.03 -12.45
N LEU A 73 -2.78 2.18 -13.31
CA LEU A 73 -4.21 2.25 -13.62
C LEU A 73 -5.08 1.96 -12.40
N LEU A 74 -4.72 0.94 -11.61
CA LEU A 74 -5.43 0.62 -10.37
C LEU A 74 -5.34 1.78 -9.37
N ALA A 75 -4.14 2.32 -9.15
CA ALA A 75 -3.93 3.43 -8.23
C ALA A 75 -4.67 4.70 -8.68
N ASP A 76 -4.58 5.05 -9.96
CA ASP A 76 -5.26 6.22 -10.52
C ASP A 76 -6.78 6.07 -10.43
N SER A 77 -7.31 4.87 -10.71
CA SER A 77 -8.74 4.58 -10.56
C SER A 77 -9.18 4.78 -9.12
N LEU A 78 -8.40 4.30 -8.15
CA LEU A 78 -8.72 4.45 -6.74
C LEU A 78 -8.68 5.91 -6.30
N ILE A 79 -7.69 6.69 -6.76
CA ILE A 79 -7.59 8.13 -6.45
C ILE A 79 -8.75 8.92 -7.07
N LEU A 80 -9.17 8.57 -8.28
CA LEU A 80 -10.32 9.21 -8.93
C LEU A 80 -11.64 8.86 -8.25
N ILE A 81 -11.83 7.61 -7.83
CA ILE A 81 -12.96 7.21 -6.97
C ILE A 81 -12.89 7.97 -5.64
N ALA A 82 -11.69 8.17 -5.09
CA ALA A 82 -11.49 8.92 -3.87
C ALA A 82 -11.92 10.40 -4.02
N ALA A 83 -11.53 11.01 -5.12
CA ALA A 83 -11.88 12.40 -5.45
C ALA A 83 -13.38 12.55 -5.72
N SER A 84 -14.00 11.61 -6.45
CA SER A 84 -15.42 11.68 -6.80
C SER A 84 -16.30 11.59 -5.55
N ALA A 85 -16.02 10.67 -4.62
CA ALA A 85 -16.81 10.60 -3.40
C ALA A 85 -16.57 11.78 -2.45
N ALA A 86 -15.38 12.39 -2.44
CA ALA A 86 -15.16 13.65 -1.73
C ALA A 86 -16.01 14.80 -2.30
N ILE A 87 -16.14 14.88 -3.63
CA ILE A 87 -17.00 15.85 -4.31
C ILE A 87 -18.48 15.56 -4.00
N ILE A 88 -18.93 14.31 -4.10
CA ILE A 88 -20.31 13.92 -3.78
C ILE A 88 -20.67 14.31 -2.35
N ARG A 89 -19.77 14.12 -1.38
CA ARG A 89 -20.00 14.51 0.01
C ARG A 89 -20.22 16.01 0.21
N ILE A 90 -19.62 16.86 -0.62
CA ILE A 90 -19.79 18.32 -0.57
C ILE A 90 -21.12 18.74 -1.22
N PHE A 91 -21.53 18.06 -2.29
CA PHE A 91 -22.73 18.42 -3.05
C PHE A 91 -24.01 17.80 -2.48
N ILE A 92 -23.94 16.56 -1.97
CA ILE A 92 -25.09 15.75 -1.52
C ILE A 92 -24.74 15.08 -0.16
N PRO A 93 -24.81 15.82 0.96
CA PRO A 93 -24.42 15.31 2.27
C PRO A 93 -25.34 14.20 2.79
N GLU A 94 -26.62 14.17 2.38
CA GLU A 94 -27.59 13.16 2.86
C GLU A 94 -27.26 11.73 2.40
N GLN A 95 -26.58 11.57 1.27
CA GLN A 95 -26.13 10.24 0.81
C GLN A 95 -24.69 9.93 1.28
N ALA A 96 -24.02 10.86 1.94
CA ALA A 96 -22.59 10.74 2.25
C ALA A 96 -22.24 9.58 3.19
N GLN A 97 -23.18 9.06 3.98
CA GLN A 97 -22.93 7.97 4.93
C GLN A 97 -22.70 6.63 4.21
N ILE A 98 -23.57 6.27 3.27
CA ILE A 98 -23.46 5.02 2.49
C ILE A 98 -22.21 5.06 1.59
N TYR A 99 -21.96 6.21 0.95
CA TYR A 99 -20.74 6.42 0.16
C TYR A 99 -19.47 6.42 1.03
N GLY A 100 -19.56 6.91 2.27
CA GLY A 100 -18.44 6.96 3.22
C GLY A 100 -17.94 5.58 3.65
N GLU A 101 -18.84 4.63 3.89
CA GLU A 101 -18.49 3.26 4.26
C GLU A 101 -17.82 2.51 3.11
N ALA A 102 -18.40 2.58 1.91
CA ALA A 102 -17.79 1.98 0.70
C ALA A 102 -16.42 2.59 0.39
N MET A 103 -16.27 3.90 0.57
CA MET A 103 -15.01 4.61 0.41
C MET A 103 -13.96 4.19 1.44
N SER A 104 -14.35 4.09 2.72
CA SER A 104 -13.44 3.64 3.79
C SER A 104 -12.84 2.28 3.46
N TYR A 105 -13.66 1.37 2.91
CA TYR A 105 -13.17 0.07 2.47
C TYR A 105 -12.22 0.16 1.27
N LEU A 106 -12.57 0.93 0.22
CA LEU A 106 -11.73 1.12 -0.96
C LEU A 106 -10.38 1.77 -0.64
N THR A 107 -10.37 2.79 0.20
CA THR A 107 -9.13 3.46 0.65
C THR A 107 -8.25 2.51 1.45
N ARG A 108 -8.83 1.63 2.27
CA ARG A 108 -8.09 0.58 2.98
C ARG A 108 -7.45 -0.41 2.01
N ILE A 109 -8.17 -0.84 0.97
CA ILE A 109 -7.64 -1.69 -0.11
C ILE A 109 -6.45 -1.02 -0.78
N GLY A 110 -6.58 0.25 -1.15
CA GLY A 110 -5.48 1.02 -1.74
C GLY A 110 -4.24 1.06 -0.87
N SER A 111 -4.40 1.42 0.40
CA SER A 111 -3.31 1.51 1.36
C SER A 111 -2.57 0.18 1.48
N VAL A 112 -3.30 -0.94 1.61
CA VAL A 112 -2.70 -2.28 1.72
C VAL A 112 -1.91 -2.66 0.45
N ILE A 113 -2.45 -2.37 -0.74
CA ILE A 113 -1.74 -2.63 -2.01
C ILE A 113 -0.44 -1.81 -2.08
N ILE A 114 -0.51 -0.51 -1.76
CA ILE A 114 0.65 0.39 -1.80
C ILE A 114 1.71 -0.05 -0.79
N LEU A 115 1.32 -0.30 0.46
CA LEU A 115 2.22 -0.75 1.52
C LEU A 115 2.86 -2.09 1.14
N THR A 116 2.10 -3.02 0.58
CA THR A 116 2.61 -4.32 0.11
C THR A 116 3.67 -4.14 -0.96
N MET A 117 3.41 -3.31 -1.99
CA MET A 117 4.42 -3.02 -3.02
C MET A 117 5.68 -2.39 -2.43
N VAL A 118 5.51 -1.41 -1.54
CA VAL A 118 6.63 -0.72 -0.87
C VAL A 118 7.47 -1.72 -0.08
N SER A 119 6.84 -2.58 0.72
CA SER A 119 7.52 -3.64 1.48
C SER A 119 8.27 -4.61 0.58
N ILE A 120 7.69 -4.99 -0.57
CA ILE A 120 8.36 -5.83 -1.57
C ILE A 120 9.65 -5.19 -2.07
N VAL A 121 9.59 -3.93 -2.50
CA VAL A 121 10.75 -3.23 -3.05
C VAL A 121 11.82 -2.97 -2.00
N LEU A 122 11.44 -2.53 -0.79
CA LEU A 122 12.38 -2.32 0.30
C LEU A 122 13.14 -3.60 0.63
N THR A 123 12.43 -4.73 0.67
CA THR A 123 13.06 -6.01 0.99
C THR A 123 13.97 -6.49 -0.14
N ASP A 124 13.54 -6.40 -1.40
CA ASP A 124 14.39 -6.74 -2.55
C ASP A 124 15.65 -5.85 -2.60
N ALA A 125 15.50 -4.55 -2.32
CA ALA A 125 16.62 -3.63 -2.20
C ALA A 125 17.55 -4.01 -1.04
N LEU A 126 17.01 -4.40 0.13
CA LEU A 126 17.79 -4.87 1.27
C LEU A 126 18.58 -6.14 0.90
N VAL A 127 17.92 -7.15 0.33
CA VAL A 127 18.53 -8.40 -0.14
C VAL A 127 19.69 -8.11 -1.11
N LYS A 128 19.46 -7.25 -2.10
CA LYS A 128 20.49 -6.88 -3.10
C LYS A 128 21.63 -6.06 -2.51
N SER A 129 21.35 -5.12 -1.61
CA SER A 129 22.37 -4.27 -0.99
C SER A 129 23.37 -5.07 -0.16
N MET A 130 22.92 -6.20 0.37
CA MET A 130 23.64 -6.95 1.38
C MET A 130 24.63 -7.99 0.83
N ARG A 131 24.66 -8.27 -0.49
CA ARG A 131 25.55 -9.29 -1.10
C ARG A 131 25.60 -10.63 -0.35
N PHE A 132 24.58 -10.99 0.43
CA PHE A 132 24.62 -12.14 1.32
C PHE A 132 24.22 -13.44 0.63
N GLU A 133 24.77 -14.54 1.15
CA GLU A 133 24.53 -15.92 0.75
C GLU A 133 23.04 -16.29 0.68
N LYS A 134 22.70 -17.36 -0.05
CA LYS A 134 21.33 -17.91 -0.21
C LYS A 134 20.54 -18.07 1.11
N LYS A 135 21.23 -18.18 2.25
CA LYS A 135 20.63 -18.32 3.58
C LYS A 135 19.93 -17.04 4.04
N THR A 136 20.46 -15.87 3.69
CA THR A 136 19.93 -14.56 4.04
C THR A 136 18.74 -14.16 3.17
N GLU A 137 18.74 -14.59 1.91
CA GLU A 137 17.61 -14.44 0.99
C GLU A 137 16.33 -15.08 1.54
N ARG A 138 16.43 -16.31 2.07
CA ARG A 138 15.30 -17.02 2.70
C ARG A 138 14.74 -16.29 3.93
N PHE A 139 15.61 -15.67 4.73
CA PHE A 139 15.19 -14.87 5.87
C PHE A 139 14.33 -13.68 5.44
N PHE A 140 14.80 -12.93 4.44
CA PHE A 140 14.07 -11.77 3.91
C PHE A 140 12.75 -12.17 3.24
N LEU A 141 12.69 -13.32 2.53
CA LEU A 141 11.44 -13.88 2.01
C LEU A 141 10.45 -14.27 3.12
N MET A 142 10.93 -14.77 4.25
CA MET A 142 10.04 -15.07 5.37
C MET A 142 9.54 -13.80 6.06
N LEU A 143 10.43 -12.81 6.22
CA LEU A 143 10.11 -11.50 6.78
C LEU A 143 9.07 -10.76 5.92
N ILE A 144 9.21 -10.80 4.59
CA ILE A 144 8.25 -10.18 3.68
C ILE A 144 6.89 -10.86 3.75
N SER A 145 6.86 -12.19 3.83
CA SER A 145 5.61 -12.93 3.97
C SER A 145 4.86 -12.53 5.24
N LEU A 146 5.56 -12.32 6.36
CA LEU A 146 4.94 -11.85 7.61
C LEU A 146 4.44 -10.40 7.50
N ILE A 147 5.21 -9.51 6.86
CA ILE A 147 4.78 -8.12 6.64
C ILE A 147 3.51 -8.08 5.78
N VAL A 148 3.50 -8.81 4.66
CA VAL A 148 2.34 -8.88 3.76
C VAL A 148 1.14 -9.49 4.49
N ALA A 149 1.32 -10.55 5.28
CA ALA A 149 0.25 -11.11 6.10
C ALA A 149 -0.32 -10.09 7.10
N THR A 150 0.54 -9.26 7.70
CA THR A 150 0.11 -8.17 8.60
C THR A 150 -0.75 -7.15 7.86
N LEU A 151 -0.38 -6.78 6.64
CA LEU A 151 -1.15 -5.84 5.82
C LEU A 151 -2.49 -6.44 5.34
N ILE A 152 -2.55 -7.75 5.09
CA ILE A 152 -3.80 -8.43 4.72
C ILE A 152 -4.82 -8.43 5.86
N ILE A 153 -4.38 -8.50 7.12
CA ILE A 153 -5.29 -8.44 8.30
C ILE A 153 -6.07 -7.14 8.33
N ASP A 154 -5.46 -6.04 7.90
CA ASP A 154 -6.16 -4.76 7.80
C ASP A 154 -7.32 -4.84 6.81
N LEU A 155 -7.15 -5.59 5.73
CA LEU A 155 -8.18 -5.80 4.72
C LEU A 155 -9.29 -6.75 5.16
N ALA A 156 -8.95 -7.73 6.00
CA ALA A 156 -9.90 -8.72 6.45
C ALA A 156 -10.99 -8.05 7.33
N ASN A 157 -12.26 -8.39 7.09
CA ASN A 157 -13.38 -7.91 7.91
C ASN A 157 -13.50 -8.73 9.22
N LEU A 158 -12.39 -8.80 9.96
CA LEU A 158 -12.30 -9.50 11.24
C LEU A 158 -12.72 -8.57 12.39
N THR A 159 -13.19 -9.16 13.49
CA THR A 159 -13.48 -8.40 14.71
C THR A 159 -12.20 -7.78 15.27
N TYR A 160 -12.36 -6.74 16.09
CA TYR A 160 -11.23 -6.03 16.68
C TYR A 160 -10.32 -6.97 17.49
N GLU A 161 -10.90 -7.89 18.27
CA GLU A 161 -10.11 -8.81 19.10
C GLU A 161 -9.23 -9.73 18.25
N ILE A 162 -9.77 -10.25 17.15
CA ILE A 162 -9.04 -11.13 16.24
C ILE A 162 -7.91 -10.35 15.54
N LYS A 163 -8.20 -9.13 15.08
CA LYS A 163 -7.16 -8.27 14.46
C LYS A 163 -6.04 -7.96 15.44
N PHE A 164 -6.38 -7.64 16.68
CA PHE A 164 -5.42 -7.33 17.72
C PHE A 164 -4.54 -8.55 18.06
N ALA A 165 -5.16 -9.72 18.26
CA ALA A 165 -4.44 -10.96 18.55
C ALA A 165 -3.49 -11.36 17.40
N LEU A 166 -3.96 -11.27 16.16
CA LEU A 166 -3.13 -11.55 14.99
C LEU A 166 -2.00 -10.53 14.85
N SER A 167 -2.28 -9.24 15.00
CA SER A 167 -1.26 -8.17 14.90
C SER A 167 -0.16 -8.36 15.95
N LEU A 168 -0.53 -8.73 17.18
CA LEU A 168 0.42 -9.09 18.23
C LEU A 168 1.23 -10.35 17.86
N GLY A 169 0.56 -11.40 17.38
CA GLY A 169 1.22 -12.63 16.95
C GLY A 169 2.25 -12.39 15.84
N PHE A 170 1.91 -11.59 14.83
CA PHE A 170 2.83 -11.19 13.77
C PHE A 170 3.96 -10.31 14.28
N ALA A 171 3.69 -9.34 15.16
CA ALA A 171 4.73 -8.50 15.76
C ALA A 171 5.74 -9.34 16.56
N ILE A 172 5.27 -10.30 17.36
CA ILE A 172 6.10 -11.25 18.09
C ILE A 172 6.90 -12.13 17.12
N GLY A 173 6.25 -12.65 16.08
CA GLY A 173 6.90 -13.46 15.04
C GLY A 173 8.02 -12.70 14.32
N ILE A 174 7.75 -11.48 13.86
CA ILE A 174 8.75 -10.61 13.23
C ILE A 174 9.90 -10.33 14.20
N GLY A 175 9.59 -9.96 15.44
CA GLY A 175 10.60 -9.68 16.48
C GLY A 175 11.49 -10.90 16.77
N ALA A 176 10.90 -12.09 16.90
CA ALA A 176 11.62 -13.34 17.11
C ALA A 176 12.52 -13.68 15.91
N LEU A 177 12.02 -13.51 14.69
CA LEU A 177 12.81 -13.74 13.48
C LEU A 177 14.00 -12.80 13.38
N VAL A 178 13.78 -11.50 13.60
CA VAL A 178 14.88 -10.52 13.62
C VAL A 178 15.87 -10.84 14.74
N GLY A 179 15.39 -11.25 15.92
CA GLY A 179 16.24 -11.64 17.05
C GLY A 179 17.11 -12.87 16.76
N VAL A 180 16.52 -13.95 16.26
CA VAL A 180 17.24 -15.18 15.88
C VAL A 180 18.22 -14.91 14.75
N PHE A 181 17.81 -14.16 13.73
CA PHE A 181 18.68 -13.78 12.63
C PHE A 181 19.86 -12.92 13.11
N SER A 182 19.62 -11.95 13.99
CA SER A 182 20.68 -11.12 14.57
C SER A 182 21.65 -11.98 15.39
N ALA A 183 21.14 -12.86 16.24
CA ALA A 183 21.98 -13.75 17.04
C ALA A 183 22.84 -14.66 16.14
N TRP A 184 22.25 -15.22 15.08
CA TRP A 184 23.01 -16.01 14.11
C TRP A 184 24.02 -15.16 13.33
N ALA A 185 23.67 -13.95 12.90
CA ALA A 185 24.56 -13.07 12.13
C ALA A 185 25.78 -12.61 12.96
N PHE A 186 25.60 -12.35 14.27
CA PHE A 186 26.70 -11.92 15.14
C PHE A 186 27.50 -13.07 15.76
N PHE A 187 26.85 -14.22 16.04
CA PHE A 187 27.47 -15.33 16.79
C PHE A 187 27.59 -16.64 16.00
N GLY A 188 27.20 -16.66 14.73
CA GLY A 188 27.17 -17.87 13.89
C GLY A 188 28.52 -18.56 13.80
N GLU A 189 29.59 -17.80 13.53
CA GLU A 189 30.96 -18.33 13.47
C GLU A 189 31.44 -18.90 14.82
N TYR A 190 31.07 -18.26 15.93
CA TYR A 190 31.42 -18.72 17.27
C TYR A 190 30.69 -20.02 17.65
N LEU A 191 29.43 -20.16 17.23
CA LEU A 191 28.63 -21.36 17.40
C LEU A 191 29.13 -22.52 16.54
N GLU A 192 29.48 -22.27 15.28
CA GLU A 192 30.04 -23.28 14.36
C GLU A 192 31.39 -23.81 14.84
N ARG A 193 32.24 -22.94 15.41
CA ARG A 193 33.55 -23.32 15.94
C ARG A 193 33.46 -24.16 17.22
N LYS A 194 32.40 -24.01 18.02
CA LYS A 194 32.14 -24.86 19.19
C LYS A 194 31.43 -26.17 18.85
N ALA A 195 30.65 -26.18 17.78
CA ALA A 195 29.88 -27.35 17.34
C ALA A 195 30.73 -28.32 16.49
N SER A 196 31.83 -27.87 15.90
CA SER A 196 32.81 -28.75 15.26
C SER A 196 33.59 -29.51 16.35
N PRO A 197 33.39 -30.83 16.51
CA PRO A 197 34.22 -31.61 17.42
C PRO A 197 35.65 -31.53 16.89
N ARG A 198 36.61 -31.30 17.79
CA ARG A 198 38.03 -31.53 17.52
C ARG A 198 38.21 -32.96 16.98
N SER A 199 38.23 -33.12 15.67
CA SER A 199 38.83 -34.27 15.00
C SER A 199 40.27 -33.88 14.66
N GLU A 200 41.17 -34.13 15.60
CA GLU A 200 42.64 -34.13 15.51
C GLU A 200 43.05 -34.25 16.99
N GLY A 201 43.62 -35.35 17.47
CA GLY A 201 44.62 -36.23 16.87
C GLY A 201 45.72 -36.35 17.92
#